data_AF-A0A2E3DT26-F1
#
_entry.id   AF-A0A2E3DT26-F1
#
_cell.length_a   1.000
_cell.length_b   1.000
_cell.length_c   1.000
_cell.angle_alpha   90.00
_cell.angle_beta   90.00
_cell.angle_gamma   90.00
#
_symmetry.space_group_name_H-M   'P 1'
#
loop_
_entity.id
_entity.type
_entity.pdbx_description
1 polymer ?
#
loop_
_entity_poly.entity_id
_entity_poly.type
_entity_poly.pdbx_seq_one_letter_code
_entity_poly.pdbx_strand_id
1 'polypeptide(L)'
;MKMDKLIFTIIILLQLQTVISAKTKFSDRQVATMIPKYFARDHNAPQITRTRVYAENGEKVLHLNIEVNRNRFENQMEYALSAMASVARYASRPFDKFVLIMEPNSRQFDTEKVDAKAKCTIDHFVFKRVKNDRWLKECIRIEKV
;
A
#
# COMPACT_ATOMS: atom_id res chain seq x y z
N MET A 1 -45.16 -13.69 -25.34
CA MET A 1 -45.20 -12.43 -24.55
C MET A 1 -44.92 -12.60 -23.05
N LYS A 2 -45.57 -13.53 -22.30
CA LYS A 2 -45.23 -13.77 -20.87
C LYS A 2 -43.88 -14.46 -20.68
N MET A 3 -43.55 -15.41 -21.55
CA MET A 3 -42.29 -16.18 -21.49
C MET A 3 -41.08 -15.32 -21.87
N ASP A 4 -41.23 -14.42 -22.84
CA ASP A 4 -40.17 -13.47 -23.25
C ASP A 4 -39.84 -12.48 -22.13
N LYS A 5 -40.87 -12.00 -21.39
CA LYS A 5 -40.68 -11.16 -20.21
C LYS A 5 -39.98 -11.91 -19.07
N LEU A 6 -40.28 -13.20 -18.88
CA LEU A 6 -39.64 -14.05 -17.87
C LEU A 6 -38.15 -14.26 -18.18
N ILE A 7 -37.83 -14.58 -19.44
CA ILE A 7 -36.45 -14.73 -19.93
C ILE A 7 -35.68 -13.43 -19.76
N PHE A 8 -36.27 -12.29 -20.14
CA PHE A 8 -35.65 -10.98 -19.99
C PHE A 8 -35.36 -10.63 -18.52
N THR A 9 -36.28 -10.97 -17.61
CA THR A 9 -36.11 -10.74 -16.16
C THR A 9 -34.98 -11.61 -15.58
N ILE A 10 -34.86 -12.87 -16.01
CA ILE A 10 -33.78 -13.77 -15.60
C ILE A 10 -32.42 -13.25 -16.07
N ILE A 11 -32.33 -12.76 -17.31
CA ILE A 11 -31.10 -12.16 -17.84
C ILE A 11 -30.69 -10.94 -17.02
N ILE A 12 -31.62 -10.05 -16.67
CA ILE A 12 -31.33 -8.88 -15.82
C ILE A 12 -30.80 -9.29 -14.43
N LEU A 13 -31.41 -10.30 -13.80
CA LEU A 13 -30.99 -10.80 -12.48
C LEU A 13 -29.59 -11.43 -12.52
N LEU A 14 -29.25 -12.15 -13.60
CA LEU A 14 -27.90 -12.70 -13.82
C LEU A 14 -26.85 -11.60 -14.01
N GLN A 15 -27.17 -10.52 -14.71
CA GLN A 15 -26.24 -9.38 -14.87
C GLN A 15 -26.04 -8.61 -13.55
N LEU A 16 -27.06 -8.54 -12.68
CA LEU A 16 -26.97 -7.82 -11.40
C LEU A 16 -25.91 -8.39 -10.44
N GLN A 17 -25.66 -9.71 -10.49
CA GLN A 17 -24.64 -10.36 -9.65
C GLN A 17 -23.21 -9.90 -9.96
N THR A 18 -22.95 -9.49 -11.20
CA THR A 18 -21.60 -9.06 -11.64
C THR A 18 -21.23 -7.70 -11.06
N VAL A 19 -22.20 -6.81 -10.88
CA VAL A 19 -22.00 -5.45 -10.35
C VAL A 19 -21.73 -5.47 -8.84
N ILE A 20 -22.40 -6.37 -8.10
CA ILE A 20 -22.27 -6.49 -6.64
C ILE A 20 -20.90 -7.05 -6.23
N SER A 21 -20.23 -7.80 -7.11
CA SER A 21 -18.94 -8.46 -6.82
C SER A 21 -17.71 -7.65 -7.28
N ALA A 22 -17.91 -6.47 -7.86
CA ALA A 22 -16.80 -5.63 -8.31
C ALA A 22 -15.99 -5.11 -7.11
N LYS A 23 -14.75 -5.56 -6.97
CA LYS A 23 -13.83 -5.04 -5.94
C LYS A 23 -13.61 -3.55 -6.16
N THR A 24 -13.81 -2.74 -5.12
CA THR A 24 -13.52 -1.31 -5.18
C THR A 24 -12.07 -1.08 -5.58
N LYS A 25 -11.88 -0.26 -6.62
CA LYS A 25 -10.58 0.14 -7.14
C LYS A 25 -10.41 1.64 -6.98
N PHE A 26 -9.28 2.06 -6.44
CA PHE A 26 -9.02 3.46 -6.13
C PHE A 26 -8.00 4.09 -7.08
N SER A 27 -8.19 5.37 -7.39
CA SER A 27 -7.21 6.17 -8.12
C SER A 27 -5.99 6.46 -7.26
N ASP A 28 -4.90 6.89 -7.90
CA ASP A 28 -3.63 7.17 -7.21
C ASP A 28 -3.78 8.26 -6.15
N ARG A 29 -4.59 9.28 -6.45
CA ARG A 29 -4.96 10.33 -5.49
C ARG A 29 -5.71 9.75 -4.30
N GLN A 30 -6.69 8.86 -4.54
CA GLN A 30 -7.44 8.23 -3.46
C GLN A 30 -6.52 7.36 -2.59
N VAL A 31 -5.64 6.56 -3.19
CA VAL A 31 -4.61 5.77 -2.47
C VAL A 31 -3.76 6.67 -1.59
N ALA A 32 -3.23 7.77 -2.13
CA ALA A 32 -2.41 8.71 -1.37
C ALA A 32 -3.16 9.32 -0.17
N THR A 33 -4.46 9.59 -0.31
CA THR A 33 -5.29 10.10 0.81
C THR A 33 -5.69 9.04 1.83
N MET A 34 -5.65 7.75 1.47
CA MET A 34 -5.99 6.67 2.38
C MET A 34 -4.87 6.32 3.35
N ILE A 35 -3.60 6.56 2.99
CA ILE A 35 -2.46 6.24 3.85
C ILE A 35 -2.48 7.05 5.16
N PRO A 36 -2.62 8.39 5.16
CA PRO A 36 -2.74 9.14 6.41
C PRO A 36 -3.93 8.70 7.26
N LYS A 37 -5.05 8.34 6.62
CA LYS A 37 -6.24 7.80 7.32
C LYS A 37 -5.99 6.44 7.94
N TYR A 38 -5.13 5.62 7.35
CA TYR A 38 -4.72 4.34 7.91
C TYR A 38 -3.89 4.56 9.17
N PHE A 39 -2.88 5.44 9.10
CA PHE A 39 -2.01 5.78 10.23
C PHE A 39 -2.78 6.39 11.40
N ALA A 40 -3.75 7.27 11.13
CA ALA A 40 -4.57 7.92 12.16
C ALA A 40 -5.40 6.93 13.01
N ARG A 41 -5.51 5.65 12.61
CA ARG A 41 -6.21 4.62 13.39
C ARG A 41 -5.37 4.03 14.52
N ASP A 42 -4.05 4.18 14.46
CA ASP A 42 -3.13 3.67 15.47
C ASP A 42 -2.41 4.85 16.13
N HIS A 43 -2.66 5.06 17.41
CA HIS A 43 -2.02 6.12 18.18
C HIS A 43 -0.50 5.96 18.34
N ASN A 44 0.04 4.77 18.07
CA ASN A 44 1.48 4.51 18.08
C ASN A 44 2.13 4.64 16.70
N ALA A 45 1.35 4.96 15.66
CA ALA A 45 1.87 5.13 14.31
C ALA A 45 2.89 6.29 14.27
N PRO A 46 3.98 6.16 13.50
CA PRO A 46 4.90 7.28 13.30
C PRO A 46 4.21 8.42 12.55
N GLN A 47 4.65 9.65 12.77
CA GLN A 47 4.09 10.81 12.08
C GLN A 47 4.45 10.75 10.60
N ILE A 48 3.48 11.03 9.72
CA ILE A 48 3.73 11.13 8.28
C ILE A 48 4.08 12.57 7.95
N THR A 49 5.23 12.78 7.32
CA THR A 49 5.64 14.11 6.83
C THR A 49 5.29 14.31 5.36
N ARG A 50 5.19 13.23 4.56
CA ARG A 50 4.84 13.31 3.13
C ARG A 50 4.25 12.02 2.58
N THR A 51 3.25 12.14 1.72
CA THR A 51 2.76 11.03 0.88
C THR A 51 2.65 11.49 -0.57
N ARG A 52 3.22 10.74 -1.51
CA ARG A 52 3.14 11.06 -2.95
C ARG A 52 3.10 9.79 -3.81
N VAL A 53 2.51 9.91 -4.98
CA VAL A 53 2.52 8.90 -6.04
C VAL A 53 3.11 9.53 -7.29
N TYR A 54 4.07 8.88 -7.91
CA TYR A 54 4.72 9.35 -9.14
C TYR A 54 5.20 8.17 -9.99
N ALA A 55 5.62 8.46 -11.22
CA ALA A 55 6.32 7.53 -12.07
C ALA A 55 7.81 7.88 -12.10
N GLU A 56 8.68 6.88 -12.02
CA GLU A 56 10.14 7.02 -12.09
C GLU A 56 10.69 5.82 -12.86
N ASN A 57 11.49 6.05 -13.90
CA ASN A 57 12.08 4.99 -14.72
C ASN A 57 11.06 3.96 -15.29
N GLY A 58 9.83 4.41 -15.57
CA GLY A 58 8.74 3.54 -16.03
C GLY A 58 8.05 2.74 -14.92
N GLU A 59 8.51 2.84 -13.67
CA GLU A 59 7.90 2.22 -12.50
C GLU A 59 6.92 3.20 -11.82
N LYS A 60 5.78 2.70 -11.38
CA LYS A 60 4.84 3.44 -10.55
C LYS A 60 5.22 3.32 -9.07
N VAL A 61 5.52 4.45 -8.47
CA VAL A 61 6.06 4.56 -7.11
C VAL A 61 5.03 5.12 -6.14
N LEU A 62 4.85 4.44 -5.01
CA LEU A 62 4.19 4.99 -3.83
C LEU A 62 5.28 5.41 -2.84
N HIS A 63 5.30 6.67 -2.47
CA HIS A 63 6.36 7.24 -1.64
C HIS A 63 5.78 7.84 -0.37
N LEU A 64 6.42 7.53 0.74
CA LEU A 64 6.01 7.94 2.08
C LEU A 64 7.23 8.44 2.85
N ASN A 65 7.10 9.55 3.56
CA ASN A 65 8.08 9.98 4.57
C ASN A 65 7.44 9.87 5.94
N ILE A 66 8.19 9.32 6.89
CA ILE A 66 7.79 9.22 8.28
C ILE A 66 8.87 9.77 9.20
N GLU A 67 8.44 10.35 10.32
CA GLU A 67 9.34 10.68 11.42
C GLU A 67 9.50 9.45 12.32
N VAL A 68 10.74 9.06 12.58
CA VAL A 68 11.06 7.84 13.34
C VAL A 68 11.76 8.11 14.66
N ASN A 69 11.44 7.28 15.65
CA ASN A 69 12.11 7.22 16.94
C ASN A 69 13.04 6.00 16.98
N ARG A 70 14.30 6.21 17.36
CA ARG A 70 15.34 5.17 17.40
C ARG A 70 14.91 3.89 18.14
N ASN A 71 14.13 4.00 19.22
CA ASN A 71 13.74 2.83 20.03
C ASN A 71 12.74 1.90 19.32
N ARG A 72 12.14 2.33 18.20
CA ARG A 72 11.09 1.60 17.49
C ARG A 72 11.32 1.58 15.98
N PHE A 73 12.55 1.80 15.53
CA PHE A 73 12.88 2.05 14.13
C PHE A 73 12.42 0.91 13.19
N GLU A 74 12.83 -0.33 13.45
CA GLU A 74 12.42 -1.50 12.65
C GLU A 74 10.90 -1.70 12.70
N ASN A 75 10.29 -1.57 13.88
CA ASN A 75 8.84 -1.69 14.05
C ASN A 75 8.08 -0.62 13.26
N GLN A 76 8.61 0.61 13.18
CA GLN A 76 8.02 1.72 12.43
C GLN A 76 8.19 1.55 10.92
N MET A 77 9.33 1.01 10.47
CA MET A 77 9.55 0.63 9.08
C MET A 77 8.54 -0.44 8.63
N GLU A 78 8.44 -1.53 9.37
CA GLU A 78 7.50 -2.62 9.08
C GLU A 78 6.05 -2.14 9.11
N TYR A 79 5.70 -1.34 10.11
CA TYR A 79 4.38 -0.72 10.20
C TYR A 79 4.05 0.10 8.94
N ALA A 80 4.96 0.97 8.53
CA ALA A 80 4.75 1.84 7.37
C ALA A 80 4.62 1.04 6.07
N LEU A 81 5.50 0.06 5.84
CA LEU A 81 5.43 -0.81 4.66
C LEU A 81 4.17 -1.70 4.66
N SER A 82 3.73 -2.16 5.83
CA SER A 82 2.46 -2.88 6.01
C SER A 82 1.25 -1.99 5.68
N ALA A 83 1.25 -0.74 6.12
CA ALA A 83 0.21 0.23 5.81
C ALA A 83 0.17 0.55 4.30
N MET A 84 1.34 0.81 3.70
CA MET A 84 1.47 1.02 2.25
C MET A 84 0.91 -0.19 1.48
N ALA A 85 1.29 -1.41 1.85
CA ALA A 85 0.78 -2.64 1.23
C ALA A 85 -0.74 -2.80 1.38
N SER A 86 -1.26 -2.55 2.58
CA SER A 86 -2.68 -2.68 2.92
C SER A 86 -3.57 -1.71 2.16
N VAL A 87 -3.07 -0.51 1.84
CA VAL A 87 -3.80 0.47 1.04
C VAL A 87 -3.58 0.22 -0.47
N ALA A 88 -2.33 -0.01 -0.88
CA ALA A 88 -1.96 -0.14 -2.29
C ALA A 88 -2.61 -1.34 -3.00
N ARG A 89 -2.97 -2.42 -2.28
CA ARG A 89 -3.70 -3.56 -2.87
C ARG A 89 -5.02 -3.19 -3.54
N TYR A 90 -5.64 -2.08 -3.14
CA TYR A 90 -6.91 -1.61 -3.69
C TYR A 90 -6.71 -0.60 -4.82
N ALA A 91 -5.49 -0.31 -5.23
CA ALA A 91 -5.22 0.57 -6.35
C ALA A 91 -5.80 0.00 -7.65
N SER A 92 -6.35 0.91 -8.47
CA SER A 92 -6.83 0.64 -9.83
C SER A 92 -5.72 0.07 -10.71
N ARG A 93 -4.54 0.69 -10.68
CA ARG A 93 -3.30 0.18 -11.27
C ARG A 93 -2.30 -0.22 -10.18
N PRO A 94 -1.68 -1.41 -10.27
CA PRO A 94 -0.71 -1.86 -9.28
C PRO A 94 0.48 -0.91 -9.20
N PHE A 95 1.10 -0.84 -8.02
CA PHE A 95 2.38 -0.17 -7.83
C PHE A 95 3.50 -1.19 -8.07
N ASP A 96 4.62 -0.69 -8.57
CA ASP A 96 5.83 -1.48 -8.80
C ASP A 96 6.76 -1.38 -7.59
N LYS A 97 6.87 -0.16 -7.04
CA LYS A 97 7.82 0.17 -5.98
C LYS A 97 7.19 0.99 -4.85
N PHE A 98 7.62 0.71 -3.64
CA PHE A 98 7.41 1.53 -2.46
C PHE A 98 8.72 2.21 -2.09
N VAL A 99 8.67 3.51 -1.81
CA VAL A 99 9.80 4.28 -1.30
C VAL A 99 9.39 4.83 0.05
N LEU A 100 10.10 4.42 1.10
CA LEU A 100 9.88 4.93 2.45
C LEU A 100 11.11 5.74 2.87
N ILE A 101 10.92 7.00 3.24
CA ILE A 101 11.96 7.82 3.85
C ILE A 101 11.69 7.87 5.36
N MET A 102 12.69 7.49 6.14
CA MET A 102 12.64 7.48 7.59
C MET A 102 13.54 8.59 8.11
N GLU A 103 12.89 9.68 8.51
CA GLU A 103 13.53 10.90 8.99
C GLU A 103 13.67 10.80 10.52
N PRO A 104 14.88 10.63 11.07
CA PRO A 104 15.05 10.56 12.51
C PRO A 104 14.75 11.91 13.15
N ASN A 105 14.14 11.88 14.34
CA ASN A 105 13.84 13.07 15.12
C ASN A 105 15.08 13.74 15.78
N SER A 106 16.28 13.22 15.53
CA SER A 106 17.54 13.74 16.06
C SER A 106 18.58 13.88 14.95
N ARG A 107 19.29 15.02 14.95
CA ARG A 107 20.35 15.36 13.99
C ARG A 107 21.60 14.46 14.07
N GLN A 108 21.67 13.59 15.06
CA GLN A 108 22.78 12.64 15.24
C GLN A 108 22.66 11.39 14.36
N PHE A 109 21.52 11.19 13.70
CA PHE A 109 21.27 10.01 12.88
C PHE A 109 21.00 10.40 11.44
N ASP A 110 21.46 9.53 10.54
CA ASP A 110 21.25 9.69 9.11
C ASP A 110 19.80 9.37 8.75
N THR A 111 19.29 10.03 7.71
CA THR A 111 18.00 9.67 7.12
C THR A 111 18.18 8.36 6.37
N GLU A 112 17.23 7.44 6.51
CA GLU A 112 17.26 6.18 5.76
C GLU A 112 16.15 6.14 4.72
N LYS A 113 16.49 5.59 3.56
CA LYS A 113 15.57 5.31 2.48
C LYS A 113 15.43 3.80 2.33
N VAL A 114 14.19 3.34 2.34
CA VAL A 114 13.83 1.95 2.08
C VAL A 114 13.14 1.87 0.72
N ASP A 115 13.82 1.22 -0.22
CA ASP A 115 13.27 0.85 -1.51
C ASP A 115 12.70 -0.57 -1.41
N ALA A 116 11.38 -0.72 -1.53
CA ALA A 116 10.70 -1.99 -1.40
C ALA A 116 9.92 -2.37 -2.68
N LYS A 117 10.02 -3.64 -3.09
CA LYS A 117 9.21 -4.20 -4.18
C LYS A 117 7.75 -4.27 -3.74
N ALA A 118 6.87 -3.51 -4.37
CA ALA A 118 5.48 -3.34 -3.93
C ALA A 118 4.73 -4.68 -3.90
N LYS A 119 4.80 -5.46 -4.99
CA LYS A 119 4.15 -6.78 -5.08
C LYS A 119 4.63 -7.73 -3.98
N CYS A 120 5.94 -7.84 -3.78
CA CYS A 120 6.48 -8.73 -2.73
C CYS A 120 6.05 -8.29 -1.32
N THR A 121 6.07 -6.98 -1.06
CA THR A 121 5.66 -6.42 0.23
C THR A 121 4.17 -6.65 0.51
N ILE A 122 3.32 -6.54 -0.52
CA ILE A 122 1.90 -6.92 -0.43
C ILE A 122 1.76 -8.44 -0.19
N ASP A 123 2.50 -9.26 -0.92
CA ASP A 123 2.47 -10.72 -0.75
C ASP A 123 2.93 -11.14 0.66
N HIS A 124 3.85 -10.39 1.28
CA HIS A 124 4.27 -10.58 2.68
C HIS A 124 3.19 -10.12 3.67
N PHE A 125 2.82 -8.85 3.70
CA PHE A 125 1.96 -8.29 4.75
C PHE A 125 0.48 -8.66 4.60
N VAL A 126 -0.03 -8.71 3.37
CA VAL A 126 -1.45 -8.89 3.09
C VAL A 126 -1.79 -10.34 2.83
N PHE A 127 -1.05 -11.01 1.92
CA PHE A 127 -1.40 -12.36 1.50
C PHE A 127 -0.67 -13.45 2.28
N LYS A 128 0.33 -13.10 3.11
CA LYS A 128 1.11 -14.04 3.94
C LYS A 128 1.78 -15.15 3.12
N ARG A 129 2.16 -14.86 1.88
CA ARG A 129 2.80 -15.79 0.93
C ARG A 129 4.32 -15.77 0.95
N VAL A 130 4.89 -14.67 1.44
CA VAL A 130 6.34 -14.47 1.57
C VAL A 130 6.69 -14.46 3.05
N LYS A 131 7.66 -15.26 3.48
CA LYS A 131 8.16 -15.28 4.86
C LYS A 131 9.00 -14.03 5.18
N ASN A 132 9.10 -13.69 6.46
CA ASN A 132 9.79 -12.46 6.90
C ASN A 132 11.26 -12.40 6.48
N ASP A 133 11.98 -13.49 6.70
CA ASP A 133 13.40 -13.64 6.32
C ASP A 133 13.63 -13.41 4.82
N ARG A 134 12.74 -13.94 3.99
CA ARG A 134 12.78 -13.74 2.54
C ARG A 134 12.42 -12.31 2.16
N TRP A 135 11.39 -11.73 2.78
CA TRP A 135 10.97 -10.36 2.50
C TRP A 135 12.10 -9.36 2.84
N LEU A 136 12.71 -9.48 4.03
CA LEU A 136 13.82 -8.63 4.45
C LEU A 136 15.04 -8.73 3.51
N LYS A 137 15.32 -9.90 2.95
CA LYS A 137 16.51 -10.13 2.10
C LYS A 137 16.29 -9.79 0.63
N GLU A 138 15.13 -10.13 0.07
CA GLU A 138 14.91 -10.08 -1.39
C GLU A 138 14.02 -8.93 -1.85
N CYS A 139 13.28 -8.31 -0.93
CA CYS A 139 12.18 -7.40 -1.27
C CYS A 139 12.37 -5.97 -0.79
N ILE A 140 13.31 -5.72 0.12
CA ILE A 140 13.66 -4.39 0.59
C ILE A 140 15.16 -4.13 0.40
N ARG A 141 15.50 -2.87 0.19
CA ARG A 141 16.88 -2.36 0.18
C ARG A 141 16.90 -1.08 1.00
N ILE A 142 17.77 -1.04 1.99
CA ILE A 142 17.90 0.09 2.91
C ILE A 142 19.19 0.83 2.57
N GLU A 143 19.10 2.14 2.46
CA GLU A 143 20.22 3.03 2.13
C GLU A 143 20.18 4.27 3.01
N LYS A 144 21.35 4.81 3.33
CA LYS A 144 21.47 6.11 4.00
C LYS A 144 21.42 7.24 2.97
N VAL A 145 20.75 8.34 3.31
CA VAL A 145 20.54 9.53 2.47
C VAL A 145 21.05 10.78 3.18
#